data_AF-A0A8B8CUI5-F1
#
_entry.id   AF-A0A8B8CUI5-F1
#
_cell.length_a   1.000
_cell.length_b   1.000
_cell.length_c   1.000
_cell.angle_alpha   90.00
_cell.angle_beta   90.00
_cell.angle_gamma   90.00
#
_symmetry.space_group_name_H-M   'P 1'
#
loop_
_entity.id
_entity.type
_entity.pdbx_description
1 polymer ?
#
loop_
_entity_poly.entity_id
_entity_poly.type
_entity_poly.pdbx_seq_one_letter_code
_entity_poly.pdbx_strand_id
1 'polypeptide(L)'
;MGMRRQRSTKNPPVFSHEFFIQNHADIVSCVAMVFVIGLMFQATAPVASLFVTLQNNVTKVNNETGDEFTNYMAGLKDLFCVFFYLLICIVVHAVIQEYVLDKLNRKMHLSKVKHSKFNESGQLLAFYGASAVWGADIIVKEGLVSINQLWENYPHSEISFIVKFFFIMQISYWIHCFPELYFQKVKKDEMPFRIQYAVLYLVFISAAYFLNFNRVALCMIVLHYTVEFVFHLARLLYFAEKTDLANHGFMVFNALFVLVRLGTITLSVLTFWYGLEQTNQPNIDVATGNYNTQMIRINCLAAVSLLQAWMMWNFINFHLRRMRERGAASRKLRSPKKTKSKTTEEDISSLPEADQNTATENGIRARRSKKN
;
A
#
# COMPACT_ATOMS: atom_id res chain seq x y z
N MET A 1 8.75 44.64 -6.98
CA MET A 1 9.96 44.24 -6.22
C MET A 1 10.06 42.72 -6.24
N GLY A 2 11.26 42.14 -6.38
CA GLY A 2 11.43 40.68 -6.39
C GLY A 2 11.48 40.11 -4.98
N MET A 3 10.58 39.19 -4.64
CA MET A 3 10.54 38.56 -3.31
C MET A 3 11.75 37.63 -3.14
N ARG A 4 12.74 38.11 -2.38
CA ARG A 4 14.06 37.48 -2.22
C ARG A 4 13.90 36.16 -1.48
N ARG A 5 14.01 35.03 -2.19
CA ARG A 5 13.99 33.67 -1.62
C ARG A 5 14.98 33.61 -0.45
N GLN A 6 14.50 33.47 0.77
CA GLN A 6 15.37 33.26 1.93
C GLN A 6 16.17 31.97 1.69
N ARG A 7 17.47 32.01 1.99
CA ARG A 7 18.28 30.80 2.07
C ARG A 7 17.70 29.96 3.20
N SER A 8 17.42 28.70 2.93
CA SER A 8 17.17 27.72 3.99
C SER A 8 18.39 27.73 4.92
N THR A 9 18.19 28.12 6.17
CA THR A 9 19.22 28.01 7.20
C THR A 9 19.41 26.53 7.48
N LYS A 10 20.67 26.06 7.52
CA LYS A 10 20.99 24.65 7.78
C LYS A 10 20.34 24.13 9.07
N ASN A 11 20.19 25.01 10.04
CA ASN A 11 19.43 24.77 11.26
C ASN A 11 18.20 25.71 11.22
N PRO A 12 16.96 25.19 11.18
CA PRO A 12 15.76 25.99 11.38
C PRO A 12 15.57 26.32 12.88
N PRO A 13 14.76 27.33 13.24
CA PRO A 13 14.45 27.61 14.65
C PRO A 13 13.79 26.41 15.33
N VAL A 14 14.16 26.14 16.59
CA VAL A 14 13.58 25.04 17.40
C VAL A 14 12.07 25.21 17.48
N PHE A 15 11.33 24.10 17.42
CA PHE A 15 9.85 24.03 17.34
C PHE A 15 9.21 24.68 16.09
N SER A 16 9.97 25.17 15.11
CA SER A 16 9.40 25.61 13.84
C SER A 16 8.90 24.43 12.99
N HIS A 17 7.98 24.71 12.06
CA HIS A 17 7.48 23.75 11.07
C HIS A 17 8.60 23.08 10.23
N GLU A 18 9.72 23.78 10.00
CA GLU A 18 10.90 23.22 9.33
C GLU A 18 11.70 22.29 10.27
N PHE A 19 11.82 22.64 11.56
CA PHE A 19 12.48 21.81 12.56
C PHE A 19 11.76 20.46 12.76
N PHE A 20 10.43 20.49 12.91
CA PHE A 20 9.64 19.26 13.06
C PHE A 20 9.76 18.32 11.85
N ILE A 21 9.79 18.85 10.63
CA ILE A 21 9.94 18.01 9.43
C ILE A 21 11.37 17.45 9.31
N GLN A 22 12.40 18.23 9.63
CA GLN A 22 13.79 17.77 9.50
C GLN A 22 14.16 16.70 10.53
N ASN A 23 13.57 16.75 11.72
CA ASN A 23 13.89 15.84 12.84
C ASN A 23 12.72 14.86 13.15
N HIS A 24 11.79 14.65 12.20
CA HIS A 24 10.56 13.88 12.46
C HIS A 24 10.86 12.44 12.91
N ALA A 25 11.88 11.80 12.34
CA ALA A 25 12.31 10.45 12.69
C ALA A 25 12.76 10.35 14.15
N ASP A 26 13.64 11.26 14.60
CA ASP A 26 14.12 11.30 15.98
C ASP A 26 13.00 11.63 16.98
N ILE A 27 12.14 12.60 16.63
CA ILE A 27 11.01 13.00 17.48
C ILE A 27 10.02 11.84 17.64
N VAL A 28 9.67 11.15 16.55
CA VAL A 28 8.77 9.98 16.59
C VAL A 28 9.44 8.78 17.26
N SER A 29 10.74 8.58 17.07
CA SER A 29 11.52 7.56 17.79
C SER A 29 11.50 7.80 19.30
N CYS A 30 11.70 9.04 19.76
CA CYS A 30 11.58 9.41 21.17
C CYS A 30 10.18 9.09 21.73
N VAL A 31 9.10 9.39 20.97
CA VAL A 31 7.73 9.03 21.39
C VAL A 31 7.53 7.51 21.44
N ALA A 32 8.06 6.75 20.47
CA ALA A 32 8.04 5.29 20.50
C ALA A 32 8.80 4.72 21.71
N MET A 33 9.96 5.29 22.05
CA MET A 33 10.75 4.89 23.22
C MET A 33 10.04 5.13 24.56
N VAL A 34 9.12 6.11 24.68
CA VAL A 34 8.33 6.29 25.91
C VAL A 34 7.50 5.03 26.22
N PHE A 35 6.93 4.38 25.20
CA PHE A 35 6.20 3.12 25.39
C PHE A 35 7.15 1.96 25.75
N VAL A 36 8.31 1.84 25.08
CA VAL A 36 9.28 0.78 25.36
C VAL A 36 9.87 0.90 26.77
N ILE A 37 10.30 2.11 27.17
CA ILE A 37 10.77 2.41 28.54
C ILE A 37 9.61 2.23 29.55
N GLY A 38 8.38 2.55 29.16
CA GLY A 38 7.18 2.31 29.97
C GLY A 38 6.94 0.85 30.34
N LEU A 39 7.45 -0.12 29.58
CA LEU A 39 7.41 -1.55 29.94
C LEU A 39 8.40 -1.91 31.06
N MET A 40 9.45 -1.12 31.27
CA MET A 40 10.51 -1.43 32.25
C MET A 40 10.11 -1.11 33.70
N PHE A 41 9.07 -0.28 33.91
CA PHE A 41 8.57 0.09 35.23
C PHE A 41 7.21 -0.54 35.51
N GLN A 42 7.10 -1.28 36.62
CA GLN A 42 5.90 -2.04 37.01
C GLN A 42 4.62 -1.19 37.07
N ALA A 43 4.74 0.10 37.39
CA ALA A 43 3.59 1.03 37.47
C ALA A 43 3.06 1.46 36.09
N THR A 44 3.90 1.51 35.05
CA THR A 44 3.51 1.95 33.69
C THR A 44 3.35 0.78 32.71
N ALA A 45 3.94 -0.38 33.00
CA ALA A 45 3.90 -1.55 32.12
C ALA A 45 2.48 -1.98 31.69
N PRO A 46 1.43 -1.95 32.55
CA PRO A 46 0.06 -2.29 32.14
C PRO A 46 -0.57 -1.33 31.13
N VAL A 47 -0.07 -0.09 31.02
CA VAL A 47 -0.52 0.89 30.03
C VAL A 47 0.36 0.79 28.77
N ALA A 48 1.67 0.64 28.93
CA ALA A 48 2.60 0.49 27.82
C ALA A 48 2.37 -0.80 27.00
N SER A 49 1.97 -1.90 27.66
CA SER A 49 1.70 -3.18 26.98
C SER A 49 0.55 -3.10 25.98
N LEU A 50 -0.46 -2.24 26.22
CA LEU A 50 -1.57 -1.99 25.29
C LEU A 50 -1.07 -1.55 23.89
N PHE A 51 0.03 -0.80 23.87
CA PHE A 51 0.63 -0.27 22.65
C PHE A 51 1.59 -1.27 22.00
N VAL A 52 2.45 -1.93 22.78
CA VAL A 52 3.53 -2.76 22.22
C VAL A 52 3.10 -4.20 21.91
N THR A 53 2.27 -4.82 22.78
CA THR A 53 1.89 -6.23 22.67
C THR A 53 0.54 -6.40 21.97
N LEU A 54 0.39 -7.48 21.17
CA LEU A 54 -0.89 -7.79 20.52
C LEU A 54 -2.00 -8.01 21.57
N GLN A 55 -3.14 -7.35 21.36
CA GLN A 55 -4.28 -7.39 22.27
C GLN A 55 -5.26 -8.52 21.94
N ASN A 56 -6.23 -8.76 22.84
CA ASN A 56 -7.32 -9.72 22.67
C ASN A 56 -6.81 -11.16 22.43
N ASN A 57 -5.85 -11.61 23.24
CA ASN A 57 -5.37 -12.99 23.23
C ASN A 57 -6.38 -13.95 23.88
N VAL A 58 -6.46 -15.16 23.35
CA VAL A 58 -7.27 -16.28 23.84
C VAL A 58 -6.35 -17.47 24.01
N THR A 59 -6.04 -17.82 25.25
CA THR A 59 -5.21 -18.99 25.57
C THR A 59 -6.11 -20.17 25.92
N LYS A 60 -5.83 -21.33 25.32
CA LYS A 60 -6.54 -22.60 25.57
C LYS A 60 -5.52 -23.67 25.92
N VAL A 61 -5.84 -24.49 26.92
CA VAL A 61 -5.09 -25.71 27.24
C VAL A 61 -5.62 -26.85 26.38
N ASN A 62 -4.73 -27.62 25.75
CA ASN A 62 -5.13 -28.89 25.15
C ASN A 62 -5.29 -29.95 26.25
N ASN A 63 -6.51 -30.47 26.41
CA ASN A 63 -6.83 -31.48 27.42
C ASN A 63 -6.08 -32.81 27.21
N GLU A 64 -5.58 -33.09 26.00
CA GLU A 64 -4.91 -34.36 25.66
C GLU A 64 -3.39 -34.33 25.87
N THR A 65 -2.72 -33.19 25.64
CA THR A 65 -1.26 -33.06 25.77
C THR A 65 -0.81 -32.16 26.93
N GLY A 66 -1.71 -31.33 27.46
CA GLY A 66 -1.40 -30.30 28.45
C GLY A 66 -0.79 -29.01 27.87
N ASP A 67 -0.57 -28.94 26.56
CA ASP A 67 0.05 -27.77 25.91
C ASP A 67 -0.89 -26.56 25.93
N GLU A 68 -0.35 -25.36 26.20
CA GLU A 68 -1.07 -24.10 26.06
C GLU A 68 -0.89 -23.49 24.67
N PHE A 69 -2.01 -23.18 23.99
CA PHE A 69 -2.03 -22.51 22.70
C PHE A 69 -2.70 -21.13 22.81
N THR A 70 -1.99 -20.07 22.42
CA THR A 70 -2.50 -18.69 22.42
C THR A 70 -2.84 -18.21 21.01
N ASN A 71 -4.14 -18.10 20.73
CA ASN A 71 -4.69 -17.42 19.56
C ASN A 71 -5.03 -15.95 19.90
N TYR A 72 -5.49 -15.20 18.91
CA TYR A 72 -5.91 -13.81 19.05
C TYR A 72 -7.21 -13.54 18.28
N MET A 73 -8.01 -12.59 18.76
CA MET A 73 -9.23 -12.09 18.10
C MET A 73 -9.04 -10.65 17.60
N ALA A 74 -9.78 -10.25 16.57
CA ALA A 74 -9.89 -8.84 16.18
C ALA A 74 -10.69 -8.05 17.23
N GLY A 75 -10.27 -6.81 17.58
CA GLY A 75 -11.03 -6.00 18.53
C GLY A 75 -10.44 -4.61 18.79
N LEU A 76 -11.26 -3.70 19.33
CA LEU A 76 -10.95 -2.25 19.38
C LEU A 76 -9.65 -1.88 20.12
N LYS A 77 -9.14 -2.72 21.03
CA LYS A 77 -7.83 -2.50 21.67
C LYS A 77 -6.65 -2.53 20.68
N ASP A 78 -6.84 -3.16 19.51
CA ASP A 78 -5.85 -3.23 18.45
C ASP A 78 -5.48 -1.84 17.90
N LEU A 79 -6.32 -0.82 18.11
CA LEU A 79 -6.01 0.57 17.78
C LEU A 79 -4.77 1.11 18.51
N PHE A 80 -4.49 0.63 19.73
CA PHE A 80 -3.27 0.99 20.46
C PHE A 80 -2.03 0.37 19.81
N CYS A 81 -2.12 -0.89 19.37
CA CYS A 81 -1.06 -1.54 18.59
C CYS A 81 -0.84 -0.81 17.26
N VAL A 82 -1.91 -0.53 16.52
CA VAL A 82 -1.85 0.19 15.23
C VAL A 82 -1.22 1.57 15.41
N PHE A 83 -1.53 2.30 16.49
CA PHE A 83 -0.87 3.56 16.79
C PHE A 83 0.63 3.40 17.09
N PHE A 84 1.04 2.37 17.83
CA PHE A 84 2.46 2.12 18.10
C PHE A 84 3.23 1.73 16.84
N TYR A 85 2.75 0.75 16.09
CA TYR A 85 3.40 0.29 14.86
C TYR A 85 3.36 1.35 13.75
N LEU A 86 2.40 2.28 13.75
CA LEU A 86 2.42 3.51 12.95
C LEU A 86 3.66 4.38 13.24
N LEU A 87 4.05 4.56 14.51
CA LEU A 87 5.28 5.29 14.85
C LEU A 87 6.53 4.56 14.33
N ILE A 88 6.54 3.22 14.45
CA ILE A 88 7.62 2.38 13.92
C ILE A 88 7.69 2.48 12.38
N CYS A 89 6.55 2.47 11.67
CA CYS A 89 6.51 2.68 10.22
C CYS A 89 7.12 4.01 9.79
N ILE A 90 6.86 5.11 10.52
CA ILE A 90 7.48 6.42 10.23
C ILE A 90 9.01 6.37 10.41
N VAL A 91 9.51 5.77 11.50
CA VAL A 91 10.96 5.64 11.74
C VAL A 91 11.61 4.75 10.67
N VAL A 92 11.02 3.59 10.34
CA VAL A 92 11.52 2.68 9.31
C VAL A 92 11.54 3.35 7.93
N HIS A 93 10.48 4.09 7.59
CA HIS A 93 10.39 4.85 6.33
C HIS A 93 11.52 5.87 6.22
N ALA A 94 11.81 6.64 7.29
CA ALA A 94 12.91 7.58 7.32
C ALA A 94 14.29 6.91 7.18
N VAL A 95 14.51 5.77 7.84
CA VAL A 95 15.75 4.98 7.71
C VAL A 95 15.95 4.47 6.28
N ILE A 96 14.90 3.92 5.64
CA ILE A 96 14.95 3.52 4.23
C ILE A 96 15.25 4.74 3.33
N GLN A 97 14.66 5.90 3.65
CA GLN A 97 14.84 7.14 2.87
C GLN A 97 16.30 7.62 2.90
N GLU A 98 16.90 7.77 4.08
CA GLU A 98 18.23 8.33 4.24
C GLU A 98 19.34 7.37 3.78
N TYR A 99 19.30 6.12 4.26
CA TYR A 99 20.41 5.16 4.13
C TYR A 99 20.40 4.43 2.79
N VAL A 100 19.22 4.21 2.20
CA VAL A 100 19.06 3.49 0.92
C VAL A 100 18.73 4.46 -0.21
N LEU A 101 17.56 5.11 -0.18
CA LEU A 101 17.01 5.79 -1.36
C LEU A 101 17.79 7.05 -1.71
N ASP A 102 18.07 7.93 -0.75
CA ASP A 102 18.89 9.12 -0.99
C ASP A 102 20.34 8.78 -1.33
N LYS A 103 20.86 7.66 -0.82
CA LYS A 103 22.20 7.14 -1.19
C LYS A 103 22.24 6.69 -2.65
N LEU A 104 21.16 6.09 -3.17
CA LEU A 104 21.00 5.77 -4.59
C LEU A 104 20.80 7.05 -5.43
N ASN A 105 19.92 7.97 -5.01
CA ASN A 105 19.68 9.23 -5.72
C ASN A 105 20.96 10.06 -5.91
N ARG A 106 21.79 10.17 -4.86
CA ARG A 106 23.09 10.85 -4.90
C ARG A 106 24.05 10.24 -5.94
N LYS A 107 23.91 8.95 -6.26
CA LYS A 107 24.70 8.24 -7.29
C LYS A 107 24.13 8.40 -8.71
N MET A 108 22.82 8.67 -8.85
CA MET A 108 22.12 8.72 -10.14
C MET A 108 21.81 10.14 -10.65
N HIS A 109 22.15 11.19 -9.89
CA HIS A 109 22.02 12.59 -10.28
C HIS A 109 20.63 13.00 -10.83
N LEU A 110 19.56 12.39 -10.30
CA LEU A 110 18.20 12.57 -10.81
C LEU A 110 17.69 14.02 -10.67
N SER A 111 16.89 14.47 -11.64
CA SER A 111 16.19 15.75 -11.56
C SER A 111 15.21 15.77 -10.37
N LYS A 112 14.91 16.95 -9.81
CA LYS A 112 14.06 17.06 -8.61
C LYS A 112 12.68 16.39 -8.76
N VAL A 113 12.12 16.34 -9.96
CA VAL A 113 10.85 15.65 -10.24
C VAL A 113 11.04 14.13 -10.29
N LYS A 114 12.09 13.64 -11.00
CA LYS A 114 12.46 12.20 -10.99
C LYS A 114 12.73 11.71 -9.56
N HIS A 115 13.45 12.48 -8.74
CA HIS A 115 13.80 12.16 -7.35
C HIS A 115 12.56 11.94 -6.45
N SER A 116 11.50 12.75 -6.62
CA SER A 116 10.27 12.60 -5.83
C SER A 116 9.54 11.28 -6.16
N LYS A 117 9.40 10.98 -7.46
CA LYS A 117 8.79 9.73 -7.93
C LYS A 117 9.67 8.50 -7.70
N PHE A 118 11.00 8.66 -7.65
CA PHE A 118 11.95 7.61 -7.26
C PHE A 118 11.76 7.24 -5.79
N ASN A 119 11.70 8.22 -4.88
CA ASN A 119 11.54 7.98 -3.44
C ASN A 119 10.24 7.23 -3.13
N GLU A 120 9.12 7.74 -3.63
CA GLU A 120 7.80 7.10 -3.52
C GLU A 120 7.82 5.65 -4.05
N SER A 121 8.38 5.45 -5.24
CA SER A 121 8.51 4.12 -5.84
C SER A 121 9.52 3.21 -5.11
N GLY A 122 10.44 3.77 -4.33
CA GLY A 122 11.43 3.03 -3.56
C GLY A 122 10.87 2.52 -2.22
N GLN A 123 10.11 3.37 -1.54
CA GLN A 123 9.41 3.02 -0.30
C GLN A 123 8.32 1.96 -0.58
N LEU A 124 7.50 2.18 -1.61
CA LEU A 124 6.49 1.22 -2.04
C LEU A 124 7.12 -0.11 -2.49
N LEU A 125 8.26 -0.09 -3.22
CA LEU A 125 8.97 -1.33 -3.57
C LEU A 125 9.41 -2.12 -2.33
N ALA A 126 10.01 -1.44 -1.34
CA ALA A 126 10.49 -2.08 -0.12
C ALA A 126 9.34 -2.71 0.67
N PHE A 127 8.23 -1.98 0.84
CA PHE A 127 7.05 -2.46 1.55
C PHE A 127 6.34 -3.60 0.82
N TYR A 128 6.01 -3.44 -0.46
CA TYR A 128 5.33 -4.49 -1.23
C TYR A 128 6.18 -5.77 -1.31
N GLY A 129 7.50 -5.65 -1.45
CA GLY A 129 8.40 -6.80 -1.45
C GLY A 129 8.41 -7.53 -0.10
N ALA A 130 8.58 -6.80 1.00
CA ALA A 130 8.58 -7.39 2.35
C ALA A 130 7.22 -8.03 2.70
N SER A 131 6.12 -7.32 2.47
CA SER A 131 4.77 -7.82 2.76
C SER A 131 4.33 -8.97 1.84
N ALA A 132 4.77 -9.00 0.57
CA ALA A 132 4.49 -10.14 -0.31
C ALA A 132 5.25 -11.40 0.13
N VAL A 133 6.54 -11.29 0.47
CA VAL A 133 7.35 -12.42 0.95
C VAL A 133 6.83 -12.93 2.30
N TRP A 134 6.57 -12.04 3.26
CA TRP A 134 6.05 -12.42 4.57
C TRP A 134 4.64 -13.01 4.48
N GLY A 135 3.76 -12.42 3.67
CA GLY A 135 2.42 -12.97 3.47
C GLY A 135 2.44 -14.34 2.78
N ALA A 136 3.35 -14.59 1.83
CA ALA A 136 3.52 -15.89 1.19
C ALA A 136 4.04 -16.96 2.18
N ASP A 137 4.98 -16.60 3.07
CA ASP A 137 5.45 -17.46 4.17
C ASP A 137 4.30 -17.84 5.11
N ILE A 138 3.42 -16.90 5.47
CA ILE A 138 2.22 -17.18 6.25
C ILE A 138 1.26 -18.11 5.48
N ILE A 139 0.99 -17.87 4.19
CA ILE A 139 0.11 -18.73 3.36
C ILE A 139 0.60 -20.18 3.35
N VAL A 140 1.91 -20.41 3.27
CA VAL A 140 2.49 -21.76 3.32
C VAL A 140 2.35 -22.38 4.71
N LYS A 141 2.63 -21.63 5.78
CA LYS A 141 2.57 -22.12 7.17
C LYS A 141 1.15 -22.42 7.66
N GLU A 142 0.18 -21.58 7.28
CA GLU A 142 -1.25 -21.74 7.58
C GLU A 142 -1.96 -22.70 6.58
N GLY A 143 -1.22 -23.28 5.63
CA GLY A 143 -1.74 -24.27 4.68
C GLY A 143 -2.75 -23.72 3.65
N LEU A 144 -2.77 -22.42 3.38
CA LEU A 144 -3.82 -21.72 2.62
C LEU A 144 -3.67 -21.81 1.09
N VAL A 145 -3.12 -22.92 0.59
CA VAL A 145 -2.79 -23.11 -0.84
C VAL A 145 -3.98 -23.55 -1.69
N SER A 146 -5.00 -24.18 -1.10
CA SER A 146 -6.21 -24.62 -1.79
C SER A 146 -7.43 -23.79 -1.40
N ILE A 147 -8.32 -23.50 -2.35
CA ILE A 147 -9.50 -22.65 -2.13
C ILE A 147 -10.41 -23.19 -1.01
N ASN A 148 -10.53 -24.51 -0.88
CA ASN A 148 -11.33 -25.15 0.17
C ASN A 148 -10.83 -24.79 1.60
N GLN A 149 -9.51 -24.72 1.78
CA GLN A 149 -8.86 -24.44 3.07
C GLN A 149 -9.07 -22.98 3.53
N LEU A 150 -9.48 -22.09 2.62
CA LEU A 150 -9.80 -20.70 2.94
C LEU A 150 -11.05 -20.54 3.80
N TRP A 151 -11.97 -21.52 3.80
CA TRP A 151 -13.22 -21.51 4.57
C TRP A 151 -13.40 -22.69 5.54
N GLU A 152 -12.50 -23.67 5.51
CA GLU A 152 -12.46 -24.78 6.46
C GLU A 152 -12.35 -24.27 7.91
N ASN A 153 -13.32 -24.64 8.77
CA ASN A 153 -13.48 -24.16 10.15
C ASN A 153 -13.72 -22.64 10.33
N TYR A 154 -14.35 -22.00 9.33
CA TYR A 154 -14.96 -20.67 9.48
C TYR A 154 -16.01 -20.72 10.62
N PRO A 155 -16.07 -19.77 11.59
CA PRO A 155 -15.85 -18.32 11.42
C PRO A 155 -14.45 -17.73 11.58
N HIS A 156 -13.39 -18.53 11.85
CA HIS A 156 -11.99 -18.05 11.95
C HIS A 156 -11.76 -16.88 12.93
N SER A 157 -12.59 -16.75 13.95
CA SER A 157 -12.54 -15.64 14.91
C SER A 157 -11.31 -15.64 15.82
N GLU A 158 -10.63 -16.78 15.87
CA GLU A 158 -9.29 -16.95 16.43
C GLU A 158 -8.28 -17.11 15.29
N ILE A 159 -7.27 -16.23 15.28
CA ILE A 159 -6.15 -16.24 14.34
C ILE A 159 -4.82 -16.34 15.09
N SER A 160 -3.81 -16.90 14.42
CA SER A 160 -2.45 -17.02 14.97
C SER A 160 -1.79 -15.65 15.18
N PHE A 161 -0.78 -15.59 16.05
CA PHE A 161 0.03 -14.38 16.29
C PHE A 161 0.52 -13.75 14.98
N ILE A 162 1.04 -14.57 14.06
CA ILE A 162 1.70 -14.08 12.85
C ILE A 162 0.69 -13.52 11.83
N VAL A 163 -0.48 -14.15 11.69
CA VAL A 163 -1.59 -13.62 10.88
C VAL A 163 -2.06 -12.29 11.44
N LYS A 164 -2.32 -12.22 12.77
CA LYS A 164 -2.75 -10.96 13.39
C LYS A 164 -1.70 -9.86 13.22
N PHE A 165 -0.44 -10.15 13.53
CA PHE A 165 0.64 -9.16 13.43
C PHE A 165 0.81 -8.65 11.98
N PHE A 166 0.64 -9.51 10.98
CA PHE A 166 0.63 -9.10 9.58
C PHE A 166 -0.44 -8.04 9.30
N PHE A 167 -1.71 -8.28 9.66
CA PHE A 167 -2.80 -7.32 9.44
C PHE A 167 -2.60 -6.00 10.21
N ILE A 168 -2.13 -6.06 11.46
CA ILE A 168 -1.79 -4.86 12.24
C ILE A 168 -0.70 -4.05 11.55
N MET A 169 0.37 -4.69 11.05
CA MET A 169 1.44 -4.01 10.31
C MET A 169 0.95 -3.41 8.98
N GLN A 170 0.08 -4.11 8.23
CA GLN A 170 -0.49 -3.56 7.00
C GLN A 170 -1.31 -2.28 7.28
N ILE A 171 -2.22 -2.32 8.26
CA ILE A 171 -3.06 -1.17 8.63
C ILE A 171 -2.18 0.00 9.12
N SER A 172 -1.18 -0.29 9.96
CA SER A 172 -0.24 0.71 10.49
C SER A 172 0.51 1.45 9.38
N TYR A 173 0.99 0.73 8.36
CA TYR A 173 1.66 1.32 7.20
C TYR A 173 0.73 2.22 6.38
N TRP A 174 -0.48 1.76 6.03
CA TRP A 174 -1.38 2.60 5.25
C TRP A 174 -1.90 3.83 6.01
N ILE A 175 -1.84 3.84 7.35
CA ILE A 175 -2.00 5.07 8.16
C ILE A 175 -0.73 5.94 8.14
N HIS A 176 0.48 5.36 8.14
CA HIS A 176 1.76 6.11 8.11
C HIS A 176 1.88 7.01 6.88
N CYS A 177 1.29 6.59 5.77
CA CYS A 177 1.21 7.38 4.54
C CYS A 177 0.62 8.79 4.76
N PHE A 178 -0.27 9.01 5.73
CA PHE A 178 -0.93 10.31 5.95
C PHE A 178 -0.01 11.36 6.61
N PRO A 179 0.65 11.10 7.77
CA PRO A 179 1.74 11.95 8.27
C PRO A 179 2.86 12.17 7.24
N GLU A 180 3.17 11.14 6.44
CA GLU A 180 4.25 11.21 5.44
C GLU A 180 3.96 12.20 4.30
N LEU A 181 2.68 12.50 3.99
CA LEU A 181 2.32 13.58 3.06
C LEU A 181 2.82 14.95 3.55
N TYR A 182 2.79 15.16 4.87
CA TYR A 182 3.24 16.37 5.53
C TYR A 182 4.77 16.40 5.64
N PHE A 183 5.40 15.32 6.10
CA PHE A 183 6.87 15.24 6.24
C PHE A 183 7.58 15.41 4.89
N GLN A 184 7.11 14.76 3.81
CA GLN A 184 7.70 14.94 2.46
C GLN A 184 7.35 16.28 1.79
N LYS A 185 6.42 17.07 2.36
CA LYS A 185 5.86 18.27 1.74
C LYS A 185 5.32 17.99 0.33
N VAL A 186 4.54 16.91 0.19
CA VAL A 186 3.95 16.47 -1.09
C VAL A 186 3.18 17.62 -1.75
N LYS A 187 3.23 17.73 -3.08
CA LYS A 187 2.51 18.82 -3.77
C LYS A 187 1.00 18.57 -3.74
N LYS A 188 0.20 19.64 -3.66
CA LYS A 188 -1.27 19.54 -3.56
C LYS A 188 -1.94 18.85 -4.76
N ASP A 189 -1.26 18.82 -5.91
CA ASP A 189 -1.61 18.07 -7.12
C ASP A 189 -1.35 16.55 -7.01
N GLU A 190 -0.44 16.11 -6.15
CA GLU A 190 -0.08 14.70 -5.94
C GLU A 190 -0.77 14.06 -4.73
N MET A 191 -1.16 14.87 -3.74
CA MET A 191 -1.87 14.39 -2.53
C MET A 191 -3.11 13.53 -2.82
N PRO A 192 -4.03 13.88 -3.76
CA PRO A 192 -5.28 13.13 -3.91
C PRO A 192 -5.07 11.68 -4.37
N PHE A 193 -4.13 11.44 -5.29
CA PHE A 193 -3.78 10.08 -5.74
C PHE A 193 -3.15 9.27 -4.58
N ARG A 194 -2.27 9.88 -3.76
CA ARG A 194 -1.71 9.20 -2.58
C ARG A 194 -2.76 8.85 -1.53
N ILE A 195 -3.69 9.77 -1.25
CA ILE A 195 -4.79 9.53 -0.31
C ILE A 195 -5.72 8.43 -0.85
N GLN A 196 -5.99 8.40 -2.16
CA GLN A 196 -6.90 7.44 -2.77
C GLN A 196 -6.46 5.98 -2.56
N TYR A 197 -5.22 5.60 -2.89
CA TYR A 197 -4.77 4.22 -2.64
C TYR A 197 -4.69 3.91 -1.15
N ALA A 198 -4.23 4.85 -0.31
CA ALA A 198 -4.10 4.61 1.12
C ALA A 198 -5.46 4.35 1.79
N VAL A 199 -6.51 5.10 1.39
CA VAL A 199 -7.89 4.83 1.81
C VAL A 199 -8.40 3.49 1.27
N LEU A 200 -8.14 3.15 0.00
CA LEU A 200 -8.56 1.87 -0.57
C LEU A 200 -7.95 0.68 0.20
N TYR A 201 -6.65 0.70 0.47
CA TYR A 201 -6.01 -0.34 1.29
C TYR A 201 -6.58 -0.38 2.71
N LEU A 202 -6.72 0.77 3.40
CA LEU A 202 -7.28 0.79 4.75
C LEU A 202 -8.70 0.23 4.81
N VAL A 203 -9.57 0.58 3.86
CA VAL A 203 -10.95 0.08 3.81
C VAL A 203 -10.96 -1.43 3.59
N PHE A 204 -10.27 -1.95 2.57
CA PHE A 204 -10.34 -3.39 2.25
C PHE A 204 -9.64 -4.27 3.29
N ILE A 205 -8.47 -3.85 3.80
CA ILE A 205 -7.70 -4.61 4.79
C ILE A 205 -8.40 -4.59 6.16
N SER A 206 -8.91 -3.44 6.61
CA SER A 206 -9.63 -3.34 7.89
C SER A 206 -10.98 -4.07 7.84
N ALA A 207 -11.72 -3.97 6.72
CA ALA A 207 -12.97 -4.70 6.56
C ALA A 207 -12.76 -6.22 6.61
N ALA A 208 -11.73 -6.74 5.92
CA ALA A 208 -11.40 -8.16 6.01
C ALA A 208 -10.97 -8.60 7.41
N TYR A 209 -10.21 -7.76 8.12
CA TYR A 209 -9.75 -8.04 9.48
C TYR A 209 -10.92 -8.14 10.48
N PHE A 210 -11.84 -7.16 10.47
CA PHE A 210 -12.98 -7.13 11.39
C PHE A 210 -14.15 -8.06 10.99
N LEU A 211 -14.22 -8.54 9.74
CA LEU A 211 -15.21 -9.54 9.29
C LEU A 211 -14.67 -10.99 9.34
N ASN A 212 -13.51 -11.21 9.95
CA ASN A 212 -12.79 -12.49 10.01
C ASN A 212 -12.43 -13.11 8.64
N PHE A 213 -12.48 -12.37 7.54
CA PHE A 213 -12.10 -12.84 6.19
C PHE A 213 -10.58 -12.83 5.94
N ASN A 214 -9.79 -13.00 7.02
CA ASN A 214 -8.34 -12.88 7.07
C ASN A 214 -7.63 -13.78 6.04
N ARG A 215 -8.03 -15.05 5.92
CA ARG A 215 -7.41 -16.04 5.02
C ARG A 215 -7.51 -15.62 3.54
N VAL A 216 -8.70 -15.23 3.08
CA VAL A 216 -8.93 -14.79 1.69
C VAL A 216 -8.22 -13.47 1.40
N ALA A 217 -8.28 -12.52 2.33
CA ALA A 217 -7.63 -11.23 2.17
C ALA A 217 -6.10 -11.34 2.12
N LEU A 218 -5.48 -12.21 2.93
CA LEU A 218 -4.05 -12.48 2.88
C LEU A 218 -3.61 -12.93 1.47
N CYS A 219 -4.34 -13.89 0.87
CA CYS A 219 -4.08 -14.35 -0.49
C CYS A 219 -4.24 -13.23 -1.54
N MET A 220 -5.28 -12.41 -1.42
CA MET A 220 -5.49 -11.26 -2.33
C MET A 220 -4.42 -10.18 -2.17
N ILE A 221 -3.96 -9.90 -0.95
CA ILE A 221 -2.90 -8.95 -0.63
C ILE A 221 -1.57 -9.41 -1.24
N VAL A 222 -1.18 -10.68 -1.04
CA VAL A 222 0.08 -11.24 -1.59
C VAL A 222 0.08 -11.21 -3.12
N LEU A 223 -1.03 -11.61 -3.76
CA LEU A 223 -1.18 -11.52 -5.22
C LEU A 223 -1.05 -10.07 -5.72
N HIS A 224 -1.71 -9.12 -5.06
CA HIS A 224 -1.66 -7.70 -5.43
C HIS A 224 -0.24 -7.13 -5.26
N TYR A 225 0.37 -7.28 -4.08
CA TYR A 225 1.70 -6.73 -3.77
C TYR A 225 2.80 -7.32 -4.63
N THR A 226 2.69 -8.59 -5.06
CA THR A 226 3.62 -9.19 -6.01
C THR A 226 3.65 -8.44 -7.35
N VAL A 227 2.49 -7.98 -7.84
CA VAL A 227 2.39 -7.19 -9.08
C VAL A 227 2.96 -5.80 -8.92
N GLU A 228 2.58 -5.10 -7.84
CA GLU A 228 3.05 -3.73 -7.61
C GLU A 228 4.55 -3.67 -7.28
N PHE A 229 5.10 -4.71 -6.65
CA PHE A 229 6.56 -4.90 -6.53
C PHE A 229 7.23 -4.92 -7.90
N VAL A 230 6.72 -5.68 -8.87
CA VAL A 230 7.28 -5.74 -10.24
C VAL A 230 7.12 -4.40 -10.97
N PHE A 231 5.99 -3.70 -10.79
CA PHE A 231 5.79 -2.34 -11.31
C PHE A 231 6.86 -1.37 -10.80
N HIS A 232 7.01 -1.29 -9.48
CA HIS A 232 7.93 -0.37 -8.85
C HIS A 232 9.40 -0.74 -9.15
N LEU A 233 9.73 -2.02 -9.26
CA LEU A 233 11.08 -2.47 -9.67
C LEU A 233 11.40 -2.02 -11.10
N ALA A 234 10.50 -2.25 -12.06
CA ALA A 234 10.64 -1.77 -13.43
C ALA A 234 10.77 -0.24 -13.49
N ARG A 235 10.02 0.46 -12.63
CA ARG A 235 10.05 1.93 -12.51
C ARG A 235 11.37 2.47 -11.95
N LEU A 236 11.94 1.85 -10.92
CA LEU A 236 13.27 2.23 -10.41
C LEU A 236 14.37 1.92 -11.43
N LEU A 237 14.28 0.79 -12.15
CA LEU A 237 15.21 0.46 -13.24
C LEU A 237 15.14 1.49 -14.38
N TYR A 238 13.95 1.99 -14.72
CA TYR A 238 13.78 3.07 -15.70
C TYR A 238 14.44 4.38 -15.22
N PHE A 239 14.25 4.75 -13.95
CA PHE A 239 14.90 5.94 -13.38
C PHE A 239 16.43 5.80 -13.27
N ALA A 240 16.94 4.58 -13.06
CA ALA A 240 18.37 4.24 -13.12
C ALA A 240 18.92 4.13 -14.56
N GLU A 241 18.15 4.55 -15.56
CA GLU A 241 18.47 4.58 -17.00
C GLU A 241 18.81 3.20 -17.60
N LYS A 242 18.46 2.11 -16.91
CA LYS A 242 18.57 0.72 -17.37
C LYS A 242 17.37 0.35 -18.25
N THR A 243 17.24 1.03 -19.40
CA THR A 243 16.06 0.98 -20.29
C THR A 243 15.60 -0.42 -20.63
N ASP A 244 16.52 -1.33 -20.94
CA ASP A 244 16.16 -2.64 -21.49
C ASP A 244 15.61 -3.56 -20.40
N LEU A 245 16.22 -3.55 -19.21
CA LEU A 245 15.70 -4.24 -18.03
C LEU A 245 14.37 -3.64 -17.56
N ALA A 246 14.21 -2.32 -17.63
CA ALA A 246 12.95 -1.65 -17.33
C ALA A 246 11.83 -2.03 -18.31
N ASN A 247 12.14 -2.10 -19.62
CA ASN A 247 11.18 -2.52 -20.65
C ASN A 247 10.72 -3.97 -20.45
N HIS A 248 11.63 -4.89 -20.12
CA HIS A 248 11.29 -6.26 -19.75
C HIS A 248 10.45 -6.31 -18.47
N GLY A 249 10.82 -5.55 -17.43
CA GLY A 249 10.05 -5.44 -16.19
C GLY A 249 8.62 -4.94 -16.41
N PHE A 250 8.44 -3.89 -17.23
CA PHE A 250 7.11 -3.41 -17.60
C PHE A 250 6.32 -4.42 -18.45
N MET A 251 6.98 -5.20 -19.32
CA MET A 251 6.32 -6.28 -20.06
C MET A 251 5.78 -7.37 -19.11
N VAL A 252 6.60 -7.82 -18.15
CA VAL A 252 6.21 -8.80 -17.13
C VAL A 252 5.09 -8.23 -16.25
N PHE A 253 5.21 -6.98 -15.79
CA PHE A 253 4.13 -6.29 -15.05
C PHE A 253 2.82 -6.29 -15.84
N ASN A 254 2.81 -5.89 -17.12
CA ASN A 254 1.56 -5.82 -17.90
C ASN A 254 0.85 -7.19 -18.00
N ALA A 255 1.61 -8.28 -18.11
CA ALA A 255 1.05 -9.63 -18.12
C ALA A 255 0.54 -10.05 -16.73
N LEU A 256 1.37 -9.90 -15.69
CA LEU A 256 1.01 -10.25 -14.31
C LEU A 256 -0.18 -9.43 -13.78
N PHE A 257 -0.27 -8.15 -14.15
CA PHE A 257 -1.40 -7.29 -13.79
C PHE A 257 -2.71 -7.86 -14.33
N VAL A 258 -2.80 -8.20 -15.62
CA VAL A 258 -4.02 -8.79 -16.19
C VAL A 258 -4.35 -10.13 -15.53
N LEU A 259 -3.36 -11.00 -15.34
CA LEU A 259 -3.54 -12.32 -14.72
C LEU A 259 -4.03 -12.21 -13.27
N VAL A 260 -3.46 -11.32 -12.45
CA VAL A 260 -3.85 -11.15 -11.04
C VAL A 260 -5.19 -10.43 -10.90
N ARG A 261 -5.51 -9.44 -11.74
CA ARG A 261 -6.84 -8.79 -11.68
C ARG A 261 -7.95 -9.79 -12.01
N LEU A 262 -7.74 -10.68 -12.99
CA LEU A 262 -8.65 -11.80 -13.28
C LEU A 262 -8.66 -12.83 -12.14
N GLY A 263 -7.49 -13.26 -11.65
CA GLY A 263 -7.36 -14.22 -10.56
C GLY A 263 -8.05 -13.77 -9.27
N THR A 264 -7.96 -12.50 -8.91
CA THR A 264 -8.66 -11.92 -7.76
C THR A 264 -10.19 -11.91 -7.95
N ILE A 265 -10.70 -11.66 -9.16
CA ILE A 265 -12.15 -11.78 -9.45
C ILE A 265 -12.58 -13.26 -9.33
N THR A 266 -11.85 -14.19 -9.96
CA THR A 266 -12.14 -15.63 -9.88
C THR A 266 -12.11 -16.13 -8.44
N LEU A 267 -11.09 -15.76 -7.65
CA LEU A 267 -11.01 -16.08 -6.23
C LEU A 267 -12.19 -15.48 -5.45
N SER A 268 -12.58 -14.23 -5.71
CA SER A 268 -13.72 -13.59 -5.06
C SER A 268 -15.04 -14.34 -5.33
N VAL A 269 -15.27 -14.76 -6.57
CA VAL A 269 -16.45 -15.56 -6.94
C VAL A 269 -16.41 -16.93 -6.25
N LEU A 270 -15.30 -17.65 -6.33
CA LEU A 270 -15.17 -18.96 -5.69
C LEU A 270 -15.30 -18.89 -4.16
N THR A 271 -14.83 -17.82 -3.53
CA THR A 271 -14.91 -17.65 -2.06
C THR A 271 -16.28 -17.12 -1.59
N PHE A 272 -16.79 -16.02 -2.14
CA PHE A 272 -18.00 -15.35 -1.66
C PHE A 272 -19.30 -15.80 -2.35
N TRP A 273 -19.24 -16.37 -3.56
CA TRP A 273 -20.44 -16.91 -4.23
C TRP A 273 -20.62 -18.40 -3.97
N TYR A 274 -19.56 -19.20 -4.10
CA TYR A 274 -19.65 -20.67 -4.00
C TYR A 274 -19.20 -21.26 -2.66
N GLY A 275 -18.14 -20.73 -2.05
CA GLY A 275 -17.59 -21.23 -0.78
C GLY A 275 -18.54 -20.97 0.40
N LEU A 276 -18.63 -19.70 0.82
CA LEU A 276 -19.43 -19.32 1.99
C LEU A 276 -20.95 -19.53 1.84
N GLU A 277 -21.50 -19.71 0.63
CA GLU A 277 -22.93 -20.03 0.51
C GLU A 277 -23.29 -21.37 1.16
N GLN A 278 -22.35 -22.32 1.20
CA GLN A 278 -22.54 -23.63 1.82
C GLN A 278 -22.78 -23.57 3.34
N THR A 279 -22.47 -22.44 3.98
CA THR A 279 -22.60 -22.19 5.43
C THR A 279 -23.34 -20.88 5.75
N ASN A 280 -24.14 -20.38 4.80
CA ASN A 280 -24.87 -19.12 4.90
C ASN A 280 -25.79 -19.06 6.14
N GLN A 281 -25.77 -17.94 6.86
CA GLN A 281 -26.69 -17.66 7.97
C GLN A 281 -27.53 -16.40 7.70
N PRO A 282 -28.79 -16.34 8.18
CA PRO A 282 -29.69 -15.23 7.91
C PRO A 282 -29.29 -13.94 8.64
N ASN A 283 -28.57 -14.04 9.76
CA ASN A 283 -28.20 -12.95 10.65
C ASN A 283 -26.70 -12.96 10.94
N ILE A 284 -26.15 -11.82 11.34
CA ILE A 284 -24.78 -11.71 11.86
C ILE A 284 -24.77 -12.19 13.32
N ASP A 285 -23.85 -13.08 13.66
CA ASP A 285 -23.58 -13.45 15.05
C ASP A 285 -22.20 -12.94 15.48
N VAL A 286 -22.21 -11.81 16.19
CA VAL A 286 -20.99 -11.17 16.71
C VAL A 286 -20.37 -11.97 17.87
N ALA A 287 -21.14 -12.82 18.56
CA ALA A 287 -20.65 -13.60 19.70
C ALA A 287 -19.81 -14.81 19.25
N THR A 288 -20.19 -15.47 18.16
CA THR A 288 -19.32 -16.47 17.49
C THR A 288 -18.37 -15.86 16.46
N GLY A 289 -18.48 -14.56 16.18
CA GLY A 289 -17.70 -13.86 15.16
C GLY A 289 -18.07 -14.26 13.71
N ASN A 290 -19.28 -14.77 13.51
CA ASN A 290 -19.81 -15.18 12.21
C ASN A 290 -20.49 -14.01 11.48
N TYR A 291 -19.85 -13.55 10.41
CA TYR A 291 -20.31 -12.48 9.53
C TYR A 291 -20.86 -13.00 8.18
N ASN A 292 -21.07 -14.31 8.04
CA ASN A 292 -21.52 -14.93 6.80
C ASN A 292 -23.03 -14.80 6.57
N THR A 293 -23.44 -13.59 6.19
CA THR A 293 -24.77 -13.31 5.63
C THR A 293 -24.67 -13.06 4.13
N GLN A 294 -25.71 -13.46 3.38
CA GLN A 294 -25.83 -13.17 1.95
C GLN A 294 -25.57 -11.68 1.60
N MET A 295 -26.03 -10.75 2.44
CA MET A 295 -25.81 -9.31 2.25
C MET A 295 -24.31 -8.94 2.34
N ILE A 296 -23.60 -9.46 3.34
CA ILE A 296 -22.15 -9.22 3.48
C ILE A 296 -21.40 -9.85 2.32
N ARG A 297 -21.69 -11.10 1.94
CA ARG A 297 -21.03 -11.76 0.80
C ARG A 297 -21.18 -11.00 -0.50
N ILE A 298 -22.41 -10.57 -0.84
CA ILE A 298 -22.69 -9.82 -2.07
C ILE A 298 -21.95 -8.47 -2.05
N ASN A 299 -21.95 -7.76 -0.93
CA ASN A 299 -21.22 -6.49 -0.79
C ASN A 299 -19.70 -6.67 -0.92
N CYS A 300 -19.11 -7.70 -0.31
CA CYS A 300 -17.68 -8.01 -0.44
C CYS A 300 -17.32 -8.40 -1.89
N LEU A 301 -18.10 -9.28 -2.52
CA LEU A 301 -17.91 -9.68 -3.91
C LEU A 301 -18.01 -8.48 -4.86
N ALA A 302 -19.03 -7.63 -4.68
CA ALA A 302 -19.21 -6.42 -5.47
C ALA A 302 -18.06 -5.43 -5.27
N ALA A 303 -17.65 -5.16 -4.02
CA ALA A 303 -16.57 -4.24 -3.71
C ALA A 303 -15.24 -4.68 -4.36
N VAL A 304 -14.83 -5.95 -4.20
CA VAL A 304 -13.59 -6.45 -4.81
C VAL A 304 -13.68 -6.46 -6.34
N SER A 305 -14.82 -6.88 -6.91
CA SER A 305 -15.01 -6.93 -8.37
C SER A 305 -15.03 -5.56 -9.01
N LEU A 306 -15.70 -4.57 -8.40
CA LEU A 306 -15.72 -3.18 -8.86
C LEU A 306 -14.32 -2.55 -8.77
N LEU A 307 -13.56 -2.83 -7.71
CA LEU A 307 -12.18 -2.38 -7.57
C LEU A 307 -11.27 -3.00 -8.65
N GLN A 308 -11.36 -4.32 -8.91
CA GLN A 308 -10.59 -4.95 -9.99
C GLN A 308 -10.99 -4.42 -11.38
N ALA A 309 -12.29 -4.20 -11.62
CA ALA A 309 -12.80 -3.66 -12.87
C ALA A 309 -12.37 -2.20 -13.11
N TRP A 310 -12.36 -1.37 -12.06
CA TRP A 310 -11.88 0.01 -12.12
C TRP A 310 -10.37 0.09 -12.38
N MET A 311 -9.57 -0.73 -11.69
CA MET A 311 -8.14 -0.90 -12.01
C MET A 311 -7.91 -1.31 -13.46
N MET A 312 -8.67 -2.30 -13.95
CA MET A 312 -8.58 -2.78 -15.33
C MET A 312 -9.00 -1.71 -16.35
N TRP A 313 -10.06 -0.94 -16.05
CA TRP A 313 -10.50 0.19 -16.87
C TRP A 313 -9.43 1.27 -17.00
N ASN A 314 -8.75 1.62 -15.90
CA ASN A 314 -7.65 2.58 -15.90
C ASN A 314 -6.46 2.07 -16.74
N PHE A 315 -6.08 0.80 -16.56
CA PHE A 315 -5.01 0.12 -17.32
C PHE A 315 -5.31 0.06 -18.83
N ILE A 316 -6.53 -0.31 -19.22
CA ILE A 316 -6.96 -0.36 -20.62
C ILE A 316 -6.94 1.05 -21.24
N ASN A 317 -7.52 2.06 -20.56
CA ASN A 317 -7.51 3.44 -21.05
C ASN A 317 -6.09 4.00 -21.19
N PHE A 318 -5.20 3.66 -20.25
CA PHE A 318 -3.79 3.98 -20.34
C PHE A 318 -3.14 3.41 -21.62
N HIS A 319 -3.28 2.12 -21.87
CA HIS A 319 -2.68 1.49 -23.06
C HIS A 319 -3.30 2.00 -24.36
N LEU A 320 -4.63 2.19 -24.41
CA LEU A 320 -5.32 2.80 -25.56
C LEU A 320 -4.84 4.22 -25.84
N ARG A 321 -4.61 5.04 -24.81
CA ARG A 321 -4.02 6.38 -24.93
C ARG A 321 -2.59 6.29 -25.50
N ARG A 322 -1.74 5.43 -24.94
CA ARG A 322 -0.36 5.23 -25.40
C ARG A 322 -0.30 4.75 -26.86
N MET A 323 -1.24 3.90 -27.28
CA MET A 323 -1.39 3.46 -28.68
C MET A 323 -1.80 4.63 -29.59
N ARG A 324 -2.77 5.46 -29.19
CA ARG A 324 -3.19 6.66 -29.94
C ARG A 324 -2.04 7.65 -30.10
N GLU A 325 -1.27 7.89 -29.05
CA GLU A 325 -0.11 8.80 -29.04
C GLU A 325 1.02 8.29 -29.96
N ARG A 326 1.36 6.99 -29.89
CA ARG A 326 2.31 6.34 -30.82
C ARG A 326 1.83 6.41 -32.28
N GLY A 327 0.54 6.15 -32.54
CA GLY A 327 -0.06 6.28 -33.87
C GLY A 327 -0.02 7.71 -34.41
N ALA A 328 -0.27 8.71 -33.56
CA ALA A 328 -0.16 10.12 -33.92
C ALA A 328 1.29 10.57 -34.20
N ALA A 329 2.26 10.05 -33.44
CA ALA A 329 3.68 10.28 -33.70
C ALA A 329 4.12 9.68 -35.04
N SER A 330 3.73 8.44 -35.34
CA SER A 330 3.99 7.78 -36.63
C SER A 330 3.37 8.55 -37.81
N ARG A 331 2.12 9.04 -37.66
CA ARG A 331 1.47 9.91 -38.67
C ARG A 331 2.21 11.24 -38.86
N LYS A 332 2.79 11.84 -37.81
CA LYS A 332 3.60 13.06 -37.92
C LYS A 332 4.97 12.82 -38.56
N LEU A 333 5.59 11.66 -38.33
CA LEU A 333 6.86 11.29 -38.99
C LEU A 333 6.73 11.11 -40.51
N ARG A 334 5.50 10.90 -41.02
CA ARG A 334 5.19 10.90 -42.46
C ARG A 334 5.01 12.31 -43.07
N SER A 335 5.20 13.40 -42.32
CA SER A 335 5.22 14.76 -42.87
C SER A 335 6.56 15.48 -42.61
N PRO A 336 7.12 16.18 -43.61
CA PRO A 336 8.52 16.59 -43.56
C PRO A 336 8.76 17.91 -42.80
N LYS A 337 9.04 17.87 -41.49
CA LYS A 337 9.92 18.88 -40.83
C LYS A 337 10.45 18.53 -39.43
N LYS A 338 11.78 18.59 -39.34
CA LYS A 338 12.69 18.94 -38.22
C LYS A 338 12.31 18.54 -36.78
N THR A 339 13.18 17.67 -36.26
CA THR A 339 13.50 17.31 -34.87
C THR A 339 13.28 18.38 -33.80
N LYS A 340 12.74 17.96 -32.65
CA LYS A 340 13.21 18.41 -31.32
C LYS A 340 12.88 17.36 -30.25
N SER A 341 13.87 16.99 -29.45
CA SER A 341 13.74 16.01 -28.36
C SER A 341 12.94 16.61 -27.20
N LYS A 342 11.84 15.95 -26.82
CA LYS A 342 11.02 16.31 -25.64
C LYS A 342 10.34 15.14 -24.93
N THR A 343 10.51 13.92 -25.43
CA THR A 343 9.76 12.72 -25.04
C THR A 343 9.98 12.28 -23.58
N THR A 344 11.15 12.58 -23.02
CA THR A 344 11.67 11.95 -21.78
C THR A 344 11.01 12.38 -20.47
N GLU A 345 10.14 13.40 -20.47
CA GLU A 345 9.39 13.81 -19.26
C GLU A 345 7.91 13.41 -19.32
N GLU A 346 7.29 13.38 -20.52
CA GLU A 346 5.88 12.99 -20.66
C GLU A 346 5.68 11.49 -20.38
N ASP A 347 6.54 10.59 -20.90
CA ASP A 347 6.52 9.12 -20.63
C ASP A 347 6.59 8.75 -19.13
N ILE A 348 7.02 9.65 -18.24
CA ILE A 348 7.09 9.43 -16.77
C ILE A 348 5.77 9.79 -16.05
N SER A 349 4.96 10.64 -16.69
CA SER A 349 3.57 10.92 -16.29
C SER A 349 2.59 9.95 -16.94
N SER A 350 2.95 9.39 -18.11
CA SER A 350 2.20 8.34 -18.81
C SER A 350 2.87 6.96 -18.65
N LEU A 351 2.97 6.53 -17.40
CA LEU A 351 2.97 5.11 -17.03
C LEU A 351 1.58 4.72 -16.50
N PRO A 352 1.20 3.43 -16.51
CA PRO A 352 0.05 2.96 -15.76
C PRO A 352 0.45 2.92 -14.29
N GLU A 353 0.43 4.09 -13.65
CA GLU A 353 0.47 4.15 -12.19
C GLU A 353 -0.84 3.51 -11.71
N ALA A 354 -0.78 2.26 -11.22
CA ALA A 354 -1.96 1.56 -10.71
C ALA A 354 -2.66 2.41 -9.65
N ASP A 355 -3.99 2.44 -9.67
CA ASP A 355 -4.87 3.32 -8.87
C ASP A 355 -4.78 4.85 -9.09
N GLN A 356 -3.82 5.43 -9.83
CA GLN A 356 -3.63 6.90 -9.92
C GLN A 356 -3.80 7.32 -11.42
N ASN A 357 -4.92 7.93 -11.83
CA ASN A 357 -4.94 8.75 -13.08
C ASN A 357 -6.18 9.67 -13.27
N THR A 358 -6.15 10.88 -12.70
CA THR A 358 -7.13 11.96 -12.97
C THR A 358 -6.46 13.34 -13.17
N ALA A 359 -5.29 13.35 -13.82
CA ALA A 359 -4.39 14.53 -13.85
C ALA A 359 -4.18 15.19 -15.24
N THR A 360 -5.02 14.93 -16.26
CA THR A 360 -4.91 15.64 -17.57
C THR A 360 -6.25 16.07 -18.17
N GLU A 361 -6.80 17.20 -17.71
CA GLU A 361 -7.85 17.92 -18.46
C GLU A 361 -7.65 19.45 -18.48
N ASN A 362 -7.19 20.05 -17.38
CA ASN A 362 -6.99 21.50 -17.26
C ASN A 362 -5.85 22.10 -18.12
N GLY A 363 -5.01 21.29 -18.77
CA GLY A 363 -3.83 21.75 -19.51
C GLY A 363 -4.11 22.52 -20.81
N ILE A 364 -5.32 22.43 -21.37
CA ILE A 364 -5.63 22.94 -22.72
C ILE A 364 -6.21 24.37 -22.70
N ARG A 365 -6.95 24.76 -21.65
CA ARG A 365 -7.64 26.08 -21.60
C ARG A 365 -6.70 27.27 -21.46
N ALA A 366 -5.56 27.11 -20.78
CA ALA A 366 -4.63 28.20 -20.47
C ALA A 366 -3.89 28.83 -21.67
N ARG A 367 -4.05 28.29 -22.90
CA ARG A 367 -3.26 28.71 -24.08
C ARG A 367 -4.03 29.47 -25.17
N ARG A 368 -5.30 29.83 -24.95
CA ARG A 368 -6.11 30.63 -25.89
C ARG A 368 -6.35 32.09 -25.49
N SER A 369 -6.05 32.50 -24.26
CA SER A 369 -6.18 33.90 -23.81
C SER A 369 -4.83 34.63 -23.80
N LYS A 370 -4.32 34.94 -25.00
CA LYS A 370 -3.32 36.01 -25.27
C LYS A 370 -3.09 36.20 -26.77
N LYS A 371 -4.15 36.59 -27.47
CA LYS A 371 -4.05 37.20 -28.81
C LYS A 371 -5.32 38.03 -29.10
N ASN A 372 -5.27 39.26 -28.62
CA ASN A 372 -5.74 40.51 -29.23
C ASN A 372 -5.16 41.63 -28.35
#